data_AF-A0A0A3IIJ6-F1
#
_entry.id   AF-A0A0A3IIJ6-F1
#
_cell.length_a   1.000
_cell.length_b   1.000
_cell.length_c   1.000
_cell.angle_alpha   90.00
_cell.angle_beta   90.00
_cell.angle_gamma   90.00
#
_symmetry.space_group_name_H-M   'P 1'
#
loop_
_entity.id
_entity.type
_entity.pdbx_description
1 polymer ?
#
loop_
_entity_poly.entity_id
_entity_poly.type
_entity_poly.pdbx_seq_one_letter_code
_entity_poly.pdbx_strand_id
1 'polypeptide(L)'
;MRREGHRGQHSHHEGRHRGHHKEGGEGKTEGAKTFRRKRAVKFLEHLETKQAVLKKQLATPELQTANPTIVGELKATQSIIEEFVQLFELYEAKEQGDVRVNKETDTEPEE
;
A
#
# COMPACT_ATOMS: atom_id res chain seq x y z
N MET A 1 -21.24 64.79 11.01
CA MET A 1 -20.41 63.67 11.50
C MET A 1 -21.22 62.38 11.44
N ARG A 2 -20.73 61.40 10.67
CA ARG A 2 -20.93 59.92 10.70
C ARG A 2 -22.32 59.26 10.84
N ARG A 3 -22.61 58.49 9.78
CA ARG A 3 -23.13 57.09 9.67
C ARG A 3 -24.56 56.78 10.14
N GLU A 4 -25.36 56.28 9.19
CA GLU A 4 -26.35 55.24 9.48
C GLU A 4 -26.39 54.22 8.33
N GLY A 5 -26.09 52.97 8.70
CA GLY A 5 -25.84 51.86 7.79
C GLY A 5 -27.12 51.16 7.34
N HIS A 6 -27.03 50.55 6.16
CA HIS A 6 -28.10 49.78 5.56
C HIS A 6 -28.37 48.46 6.31
N ARG A 7 -29.62 48.31 6.75
CA ARG A 7 -30.48 47.11 6.72
C ARG A 7 -29.85 45.77 7.14
N GLY A 8 -29.93 45.48 8.44
CA GLY A 8 -30.00 44.11 8.93
C GLY A 8 -31.38 43.52 8.65
N GLN A 9 -31.44 42.40 7.93
CA GLN A 9 -32.62 41.54 7.85
C GLN A 9 -32.27 40.24 8.56
N HIS A 10 -32.57 40.19 9.85
CA HIS A 10 -32.81 38.94 10.56
C HIS A 10 -34.26 38.54 10.27
N SER A 11 -34.46 37.45 9.53
CA SER A 11 -35.73 36.74 9.56
C SER A 11 -35.44 35.31 10.02
N HIS A 12 -35.83 35.04 11.25
CA HIS A 12 -35.91 33.71 11.81
C HIS A 12 -37.04 32.96 11.10
N HIS A 13 -36.72 31.87 10.41
CA HIS A 13 -37.69 30.80 10.23
C HIS A 13 -37.08 29.48 10.69
N GLU A 14 -37.63 29.06 11.80
CA GLU A 14 -37.43 27.84 12.53
C GLU A 14 -38.21 26.71 11.84
N GLY A 15 -37.62 25.51 11.73
CA GLY A 15 -38.38 24.27 11.75
C GLY A 15 -38.29 23.33 10.56
N ARG A 16 -37.58 22.21 10.80
CA ARG A 16 -37.95 20.82 10.45
C ARG A 16 -37.82 20.36 8.99
N HIS A 17 -36.65 19.80 8.68
CA HIS A 17 -36.57 18.49 8.04
C HIS A 17 -35.50 17.62 8.75
N ARG A 18 -35.96 16.84 9.74
CA ARG A 18 -35.30 15.61 10.18
C ARG A 18 -35.84 14.47 9.29
N GLY A 19 -34.94 13.69 8.71
CA GLY A 19 -35.26 12.46 7.98
C GLY A 19 -34.05 12.04 7.13
N HIS A 20 -33.06 11.40 7.74
CA HIS A 20 -32.82 9.95 7.56
C HIS A 20 -32.42 9.54 6.14
N HIS A 21 -31.11 9.56 5.87
CA HIS A 21 -30.44 8.44 5.21
C HIS A 21 -29.13 8.17 5.95
N LYS A 22 -29.23 7.37 7.03
CA LYS A 22 -28.18 6.38 7.31
C LYS A 22 -28.33 5.31 6.24
N GLU A 23 -27.29 5.04 5.47
CA GLU A 23 -26.86 3.69 5.07
C GLU A 23 -25.69 3.78 4.07
N GLY A 24 -24.63 2.98 4.32
CA GLY A 24 -23.64 2.65 3.29
C GLY A 24 -22.25 3.32 3.37
N GLY A 25 -21.77 3.73 4.54
CA GLY A 25 -20.40 4.24 4.71
C GLY A 25 -19.29 3.17 4.74
N GLU A 26 -19.61 1.90 4.49
CA GLU A 26 -18.70 0.76 4.73
C GLU A 26 -17.96 0.25 3.47
N GLY A 27 -18.36 0.69 2.27
CA GLY A 27 -17.76 0.18 1.02
C GLY A 27 -16.44 0.82 0.57
N LYS A 28 -16.08 2.00 1.08
CA LYS A 28 -14.88 2.75 0.61
C LYS A 28 -13.61 2.42 1.39
N THR A 29 -13.74 1.94 2.62
CA THR A 29 -12.60 1.64 3.50
C THR A 29 -11.99 0.27 3.18
N GLU A 30 -12.81 -0.73 2.89
CA GLU A 30 -12.36 -2.09 2.54
C GLU A 30 -11.52 -2.12 1.24
N GLY A 31 -11.94 -1.38 0.21
CA GLY A 31 -11.16 -1.24 -1.04
C GLY A 31 -9.81 -0.55 -0.82
N ALA A 32 -9.76 0.46 0.07
CA ALA A 32 -8.51 1.16 0.38
C ALA A 32 -7.55 0.29 1.21
N LYS A 33 -8.07 -0.52 2.15
CA LYS A 33 -7.28 -1.48 2.93
C LYS A 33 -6.67 -2.57 2.05
N THR A 34 -7.46 -3.15 1.14
CA THR A 34 -6.97 -4.19 0.20
C THR A 34 -5.94 -3.63 -0.78
N PHE A 35 -6.10 -2.39 -1.27
CA PHE A 35 -5.08 -1.76 -2.11
C PHE A 35 -3.76 -1.54 -1.37
N ARG A 36 -3.80 -1.02 -0.13
CA ARG A 36 -2.60 -0.83 0.70
C ARG A 36 -1.91 -2.17 0.97
N ARG A 37 -2.67 -3.22 1.32
CA ARG A 37 -2.14 -4.58 1.51
C ARG A 37 -1.49 -5.13 0.24
N LYS A 38 -2.16 -5.02 -0.93
CA LYS A 38 -1.59 -5.45 -2.22
C LYS A 38 -0.28 -4.72 -2.55
N ARG A 39 -0.22 -3.41 -2.30
CA ARG A 39 1.01 -2.62 -2.49
C ARG A 39 2.12 -3.03 -1.53
N ALA A 40 1.79 -3.31 -0.27
CA ALA A 40 2.74 -3.80 0.72
C ALA A 40 3.32 -5.17 0.32
N VAL A 41 2.49 -6.11 -0.13
CA VAL A 41 2.94 -7.42 -0.63
C VAL A 41 3.88 -7.25 -1.84
N LYS A 42 3.52 -6.40 -2.81
CA LYS A 42 4.38 -6.12 -3.97
C LYS A 42 5.73 -5.51 -3.58
N PHE A 43 5.75 -4.66 -2.55
CA PHE A 43 7.00 -4.10 -2.04
C PHE A 43 7.85 -5.16 -1.31
N LEU A 44 7.21 -6.06 -0.56
CA LEU A 44 7.90 -7.20 0.05
C LEU A 44 8.54 -8.12 -1.00
N GLU A 45 7.82 -8.45 -2.09
CA GLU A 45 8.38 -9.21 -3.23
C GLU A 45 9.63 -8.52 -3.82
N HIS A 46 9.62 -7.19 -3.90
CA HIS A 46 10.76 -6.42 -4.37
C HIS A 46 11.97 -6.54 -3.42
N LEU A 47 11.75 -6.47 -2.11
CA LEU A 47 12.82 -6.64 -1.11
C LEU A 47 13.38 -8.07 -1.12
N GLU A 48 12.53 -9.09 -1.23
CA GLU A 48 12.96 -10.49 -1.35
C GLU A 48 13.78 -10.72 -2.63
N THR A 49 13.39 -10.08 -3.75
CA THR A 49 14.17 -10.09 -5.00
C THR A 49 15.54 -9.45 -4.81
N LYS A 50 15.60 -8.29 -4.14
CA LYS A 50 16.87 -7.61 -3.83
C LYS A 50 17.77 -8.49 -2.96
N GLN A 51 17.22 -9.13 -1.93
CA GLN A 51 17.94 -10.09 -1.08
C GLN A 51 18.53 -11.24 -1.90
N ALA A 52 17.77 -11.79 -2.85
CA ALA A 52 18.24 -12.86 -3.72
C ALA A 52 19.39 -12.41 -4.64
N VAL A 53 19.33 -11.19 -5.18
CA VAL A 53 20.41 -10.61 -5.99
C VAL A 53 21.68 -10.43 -5.16
N LEU A 54 21.58 -9.89 -3.95
CA LEU A 54 22.73 -9.72 -3.05
C LEU A 54 23.38 -11.06 -2.69
N LYS A 55 22.58 -12.11 -2.45
CA LYS A 55 23.09 -13.47 -2.24
C LYS A 55 23.84 -14.01 -3.47
N LYS A 56 23.33 -13.75 -4.68
CA LYS A 56 24.03 -14.14 -5.91
C LYS A 56 25.36 -13.40 -6.06
N GLN A 57 25.40 -12.10 -5.76
CA GLN A 57 26.61 -11.30 -5.81
C GLN A 57 27.68 -11.80 -4.84
N LEU A 58 27.30 -12.28 -3.65
CA LEU A 58 28.26 -12.91 -2.72
C LEU A 58 28.88 -14.20 -3.24
N ALA A 59 28.18 -14.90 -4.13
CA ALA A 59 28.69 -16.11 -4.77
C ALA A 59 29.53 -15.81 -6.03
N THR A 60 29.57 -14.56 -6.49
CA THR A 60 30.31 -14.10 -7.67
C THR A 60 31.78 -13.85 -7.32
N PRO A 61 32.75 -14.65 -7.81
CA PRO A 61 34.16 -14.50 -7.47
C PRO A 61 34.73 -13.12 -7.82
N GLU A 62 34.24 -12.50 -8.89
CA GLU A 62 34.66 -11.19 -9.37
C GLU A 62 34.33 -10.06 -8.38
N LEU A 63 33.43 -10.29 -7.42
CA LEU A 63 32.98 -9.30 -6.44
C LEU A 63 33.57 -9.49 -5.03
N GLN A 64 34.56 -10.38 -4.86
CA GLN A 64 35.10 -10.70 -3.53
C GLN A 64 35.60 -9.48 -2.75
N THR A 65 36.18 -8.49 -3.42
CA THR A 65 36.66 -7.25 -2.79
C THR A 65 35.52 -6.38 -2.25
N ALA A 66 34.32 -6.50 -2.82
CA ALA A 66 33.12 -5.80 -2.40
C ALA A 66 32.28 -6.58 -1.37
N ASN A 67 32.65 -7.82 -1.03
CA ASN A 67 31.90 -8.67 -0.10
C ASN A 67 31.55 -8.00 1.24
N PRO A 68 32.46 -7.26 1.92
CA PRO A 68 32.10 -6.60 3.17
C PRO A 68 30.91 -5.64 3.03
N THR A 69 30.86 -4.90 1.93
CA THR A 69 29.75 -3.99 1.60
C THR A 69 28.48 -4.76 1.27
N ILE A 70 28.58 -5.80 0.42
CA ILE A 70 27.43 -6.62 -0.01
C ILE A 70 26.81 -7.35 1.20
N VAL A 71 27.63 -7.87 2.13
CA VAL A 71 27.15 -8.47 3.39
C VAL A 71 26.41 -7.44 4.24
N GLY A 72 26.95 -6.22 4.35
CA GLY A 72 26.29 -5.13 5.06
C GLY A 72 24.92 -4.80 4.47
N GLU A 73 24.84 -4.65 3.15
CA GLU A 73 23.59 -4.37 2.44
C GLU A 73 22.58 -5.51 2.55
N LEU A 74 23.05 -6.76 2.48
CA LEU A 74 22.21 -7.95 2.66
C LEU A 74 21.56 -7.94 4.05
N LYS A 75 22.34 -7.68 5.10
CA LYS A 75 21.82 -7.59 6.47
C LYS A 75 20.84 -6.44 6.64
N ALA A 76 21.14 -5.27 6.09
CA ALA A 76 20.23 -4.12 6.12
C ALA A 76 18.90 -4.44 5.42
N THR A 77 18.97 -5.09 4.25
CA THR A 77 17.77 -5.52 3.51
C THR A 77 16.94 -6.53 4.31
N GLN A 78 17.60 -7.47 5.00
CA GLN A 78 16.92 -8.44 5.88
C GLN A 78 16.21 -7.75 7.06
N SER A 79 16.88 -6.81 7.74
CA SER A 79 16.26 -6.03 8.83
C SER A 79 15.01 -5.28 8.34
N ILE A 80 15.11 -4.62 7.19
CA ILE A 80 13.98 -3.90 6.59
C ILE A 80 12.83 -4.86 6.27
N ILE A 81 13.11 -6.06 5.74
CA ILE A 81 12.07 -7.06 5.48
C ILE A 81 11.36 -7.45 6.77
N GLU A 82 12.11 -7.77 7.83
CA GLU A 82 11.55 -8.18 9.12
C GLU A 82 10.67 -7.09 9.74
N GLU A 83 11.19 -5.85 9.79
CA GLU A 83 10.46 -4.68 10.28
C GLU A 83 9.21 -4.38 9.43
N PHE A 84 9.32 -4.50 8.10
CA PHE A 84 8.21 -4.23 7.18
C PHE A 84 7.10 -5.27 7.31
N VAL A 85 7.45 -6.56 7.43
CA VAL A 85 6.45 -7.62 7.64
C VAL A 85 5.73 -7.42 8.97
N GLN A 86 6.45 -7.03 10.03
CA GLN A 86 5.86 -6.73 11.33
C GLN A 86 4.94 -5.50 11.25
N LEU A 87 5.39 -4.40 10.64
CA LEU A 87 4.66 -3.14 10.54
C LEU A 87 3.34 -3.28 9.77
N PHE A 88 3.32 -4.13 8.74
CA PHE A 88 2.15 -4.35 7.88
C PHE A 88 1.40 -5.65 8.19
N GLU A 89 1.77 -6.37 9.26
CA GLU A 89 1.14 -7.63 9.70
C GLU A 89 1.01 -8.66 8.56
N LEU A 90 2.03 -8.76 7.71
CA LEU A 90 1.95 -9.52 6.45
C LEU A 90 2.10 -11.05 6.61
N TYR A 91 2.20 -11.55 7.85
CA TYR A 91 2.41 -12.97 8.18
C TYR A 91 1.32 -13.88 7.57
N GLU A 92 0.07 -13.40 7.48
CA GLU A 92 -1.07 -14.15 6.95
C GLU A 92 -1.09 -14.27 5.42
N ALA A 93 -0.39 -13.38 4.69
CA ALA A 93 -0.43 -13.34 3.23
C ALA A 93 0.31 -14.51 2.56
N LYS A 94 1.19 -15.22 3.29
CA LYS A 94 1.85 -16.43 2.80
C LYS A 94 0.98 -17.69 2.94
N GLU A 95 0.01 -17.70 3.86
CA GLU A 95 -0.88 -18.85 4.10
C GLU A 95 -2.18 -18.78 3.29
N GLN A 96 -2.72 -17.57 3.08
CA GLN A 96 -3.88 -17.35 2.22
C GLN A 96 -3.35 -17.09 0.81
N GLY A 97 -3.31 -18.11 -0.05
CA GLY A 97 -2.82 -18.09 -1.44
C GLY A 97 -3.58 -17.16 -2.39
N ASP A 98 -3.74 -15.89 -2.03
CA ASP A 98 -4.53 -14.88 -2.75
C ASP A 98 -3.68 -14.13 -3.79
N VAL A 99 -2.75 -14.84 -4.42
CA VAL A 99 -2.16 -14.44 -5.70
C VAL A 99 -2.99 -15.10 -6.79
N ARG A 100 -4.17 -14.54 -7.07
CA ARG A 100 -4.80 -14.72 -8.38
C ARG A 100 -3.91 -14.03 -9.40
N VAL A 101 -2.91 -14.76 -9.91
CA VAL A 101 -2.25 -14.43 -11.17
C VAL A 101 -3.32 -14.59 -12.22
N ASN A 102 -3.88 -13.47 -12.71
CA ASN A 102 -4.61 -13.48 -13.96
C ASN A 102 -3.61 -13.89 -15.03
N LYS A 103 -3.61 -15.18 -15.37
CA LYS A 103 -3.05 -15.68 -16.61
C LYS A 103 -4.02 -15.22 -17.69
N GLU A 104 -3.85 -13.99 -18.18
CA GLU A 104 -4.40 -13.64 -19.48
C GLU A 104 -3.75 -14.60 -20.47
N THR A 105 -4.57 -15.50 -20.98
CA THR A 105 -4.22 -16.39 -22.08
C THR A 105 -4.09 -15.53 -23.32
N ASP A 106 -2.86 -15.25 -23.74
CA ASP A 106 -2.59 -14.98 -25.15
C ASP A 106 -2.97 -16.23 -25.94
N THR A 107 -4.23 -16.30 -26.34
CA THR A 107 -4.64 -17.09 -27.50
C THR A 107 -4.13 -16.34 -28.72
N GLU A 108 -2.95 -16.72 -29.20
CA GLU A 108 -2.59 -16.50 -30.60
C GLU A 108 -3.60 -17.27 -31.47
N PRO A 109 -4.26 -16.63 -32.45
CA PRO A 109 -4.90 -17.38 -33.51
C PRO A 109 -3.82 -17.87 -34.47
N GLU A 110 -3.73 -19.19 -34.62
CA GLU A 110 -3.07 -19.82 -35.77
C GLU A 110 -3.85 -19.52 -37.07
N GLU A 111 -3.07 -19.47 -38.16
CA GLU A 111 -3.38 -19.33 -39.59
C GLU A 111 -3.48 -17.91 -40.20
#